data_AF-A0A7U9R3E1-F1
#
_entry.id   AF-A0A7U9R3E1-F1
#
_cell.length_a   1.000
_cell.length_b   1.000
_cell.length_c   1.000
_cell.angle_alpha   90.00
_cell.angle_beta   90.00
_cell.angle_gamma   90.00
#
_symmetry.space_group_name_H-M   'P 1'
#
loop_
_entity.id
_entity.type
_entity.pdbx_description
1 polymer ?
#
loop_
_entity_poly.entity_id
_entity_poly.type
_entity_poly.pdbx_seq_one_letter_code
_entity_poly.pdbx_strand_id
1 'polypeptide(L)'
;MAKIAEWNKQFSIGVDSIDDAHRKLFSIVRKLIHLSKEENNGQWACAEGVKYFKIYTIEHFTDEEAYMQSINYSGYEMHKRLHDDMRYKTIPALERDLSESNYSQESIQHFLGICLGWLTTHIMIEDRAITGKISNKWKKDNAGEDMKALEDALVETLEEIFRLQTEIVSEHYGGENFGNSIINRLTYHSKEGTQIQLFLDFEESLALHIVSSMLGMHLKKMDKLVINVVKELSQQIADQVAVHLHLSSQYKLDSNHIMTAEQFQQEFSTTYFDYNLLLNTGTGYFAFCIQLE
;
A
#
# COMPACT_ATOMS: atom_id res chain seq x y z
N MET A 1 -14.56 20.83 13.62
CA MET A 1 -14.44 20.06 12.36
C MET A 1 -13.06 19.41 12.36
N ALA A 2 -12.96 18.11 12.06
CA ALA A 2 -11.66 17.42 12.04
C ALA A 2 -10.76 18.04 10.97
N LYS A 3 -9.50 18.33 11.33
CA LYS A 3 -8.46 18.90 10.47
C LYS A 3 -7.91 17.83 9.53
N ILE A 4 -8.68 17.42 8.53
CA ILE A 4 -8.24 16.39 7.59
C ILE A 4 -7.32 17.05 6.53
N ALA A 5 -6.14 16.47 6.33
CA ALA A 5 -5.14 16.90 5.33
C ALA A 5 -4.64 18.36 5.47
N GLU A 6 -4.47 18.86 6.70
CA GLU A 6 -3.80 20.14 6.92
C GLU A 6 -2.28 19.99 6.81
N TRP A 7 -1.65 20.87 6.01
CA TRP A 7 -0.21 21.07 6.08
C TRP A 7 0.17 21.56 7.48
N ASN A 8 1.27 21.04 8.01
CA ASN A 8 1.82 21.44 9.29
C ASN A 8 3.36 21.53 9.20
N LYS A 9 3.99 22.08 10.23
CA LYS A 9 5.46 22.27 10.23
C LYS A 9 6.27 20.98 10.28
N GLN A 10 5.70 19.85 10.70
CA GLN A 10 6.44 18.57 10.73
C GLN A 10 6.66 17.98 9.33
N PHE A 11 5.90 18.43 8.32
CA PHE A 11 6.11 18.05 6.92
C PHE A 11 7.15 18.92 6.21
N SER A 12 7.65 19.99 6.85
CA SER A 12 8.70 20.83 6.26
C SER A 12 10.03 20.10 6.31
N ILE A 13 10.65 19.92 5.15
CA ILE A 13 11.99 19.36 5.03
C ILE A 13 13.06 20.46 5.09
N GLY A 14 12.68 21.71 4.78
CA GLY A 14 13.56 22.88 4.77
C GLY A 14 14.18 23.17 3.40
N VAL A 15 13.57 22.66 2.33
CA VAL A 15 13.86 23.03 0.94
C VAL A 15 12.61 23.73 0.42
N ASP A 16 12.67 25.06 0.24
CA ASP A 16 11.49 25.89 0.03
C ASP A 16 10.65 25.45 -1.18
N SER A 17 11.29 25.11 -2.30
CA SER A 17 10.61 24.66 -3.52
C SER A 17 9.82 23.36 -3.31
N ILE A 18 10.40 22.39 -2.60
CA ILE A 18 9.76 21.11 -2.29
C ILE A 18 8.65 21.31 -1.24
N ASP A 19 8.91 22.11 -0.21
CA ASP A 19 7.92 22.43 0.82
C ASP A 19 6.71 23.19 0.25
N ASP A 20 6.89 24.03 -0.77
CA ASP A 20 5.80 24.68 -1.51
C ASP A 20 4.99 23.68 -2.34
N ALA A 21 5.67 22.73 -3.01
CA ALA A 21 5.00 21.66 -3.74
C ALA A 21 4.14 20.79 -2.81
N HIS A 22 4.67 20.38 -1.65
CA HIS A 22 3.89 19.64 -0.65
C HIS A 22 2.68 20.44 -0.17
N ARG A 23 2.85 21.71 0.20
CA ARG A 23 1.74 22.60 0.61
C ARG A 23 0.62 22.61 -0.42
N LYS A 24 0.99 22.64 -1.71
CA LYS A 24 0.05 22.62 -2.83
C LYS A 24 -0.63 21.26 -2.95
N LEU A 25 0.07 20.14 -2.86
CA LEU A 25 -0.52 18.79 -2.84
C LEU A 25 -1.55 18.61 -1.72
N PHE A 26 -1.19 18.99 -0.48
CA PHE A 26 -2.15 18.98 0.63
C PHE A 26 -3.36 19.88 0.34
N SER A 27 -3.16 21.02 -0.32
CA SER A 27 -4.29 21.87 -0.73
C SER A 27 -5.18 21.23 -1.79
N ILE A 28 -4.63 20.43 -2.70
CA ILE A 28 -5.41 19.71 -3.72
C ILE A 28 -6.23 18.62 -3.05
N VAL A 29 -5.62 17.81 -2.17
CA VAL A 29 -6.30 16.76 -1.40
C VAL A 29 -7.44 17.34 -0.57
N ARG A 30 -7.24 18.47 0.13
CA ARG A 30 -8.32 19.14 0.88
C ARG A 30 -9.48 19.56 0.01
N LYS A 31 -9.21 20.07 -1.20
CA LYS A 31 -10.27 20.45 -2.14
C LYS A 31 -11.05 19.23 -2.62
N LEU A 32 -10.35 18.13 -2.93
CA LEU A 32 -11.00 16.87 -3.31
C LEU A 32 -11.89 16.32 -2.20
N ILE A 33 -11.44 16.33 -0.94
CA ILE A 33 -12.25 15.93 0.23
C ILE A 33 -13.52 16.77 0.37
N HIS A 34 -13.45 18.06 0.01
CA HIS A 34 -14.62 18.93 0.05
C HIS A 34 -15.59 18.61 -1.09
N LEU A 35 -15.09 18.52 -2.32
CA LEU A 35 -15.87 18.20 -3.52
C LEU A 35 -16.55 16.82 -3.41
N SER A 36 -15.89 15.85 -2.77
CA SER A 36 -16.43 14.49 -2.57
C SER A 36 -17.64 14.44 -1.62
N LYS A 37 -17.99 15.55 -0.97
CA LYS A 37 -19.13 15.67 -0.06
C LYS A 37 -20.27 16.50 -0.66
N GLU A 38 -20.10 17.06 -1.85
CA GLU A 38 -21.13 17.87 -2.51
C GLU A 38 -22.10 16.99 -3.31
N GLU A 39 -23.40 17.15 -3.08
CA GLU A 39 -24.45 16.30 -3.68
C GLU A 39 -24.74 16.62 -5.16
N ASN A 40 -24.38 17.81 -5.66
CA ASN A 40 -24.66 18.24 -7.03
C ASN A 40 -23.37 18.59 -7.78
N ASN A 41 -23.09 17.91 -8.90
CA ASN A 41 -21.88 18.04 -9.74
C ASN A 41 -20.54 17.63 -9.08
N GLY A 42 -20.56 17.09 -7.86
CA GLY A 42 -19.37 16.65 -7.13
C GLY A 42 -18.54 15.60 -7.89
N GLN A 43 -19.19 14.68 -8.63
CA GLN A 43 -18.50 13.63 -9.39
C GLN A 43 -17.60 14.19 -10.50
N TRP A 44 -18.13 15.08 -11.35
CA TRP A 44 -17.35 15.69 -12.42
C TRP A 44 -16.23 16.57 -11.86
N ALA A 45 -16.52 17.36 -10.82
CA ALA A 45 -15.52 18.17 -10.14
C ALA A 45 -14.42 17.32 -9.48
N CYS A 46 -14.78 16.16 -8.91
CA CYS A 46 -13.82 15.19 -8.38
C CYS A 46 -12.97 14.57 -9.49
N ALA A 47 -13.56 14.21 -10.62
CA ALA A 47 -12.82 13.67 -11.77
C ALA A 47 -11.75 14.66 -12.27
N GLU A 48 -12.10 15.93 -12.45
CA GLU A 48 -11.13 16.96 -12.82
C GLU A 48 -10.11 17.23 -11.71
N GLY A 49 -10.53 17.18 -10.45
CA GLY A 49 -9.63 17.32 -9.30
C GLY A 49 -8.60 16.18 -9.21
N VAL A 50 -8.99 14.94 -9.51
CA VAL A 50 -8.10 13.78 -9.54
C VAL A 50 -7.08 13.91 -10.66
N LYS A 51 -7.51 14.33 -11.86
CA LYS A 51 -6.58 14.64 -12.97
C LYS A 51 -5.58 15.71 -12.57
N TYR A 52 -6.04 16.78 -11.92
CA TYR A 52 -5.17 17.85 -11.45
C TYR A 52 -4.18 17.37 -10.37
N PHE A 53 -4.64 16.53 -9.44
CA PHE A 53 -3.77 15.90 -8.45
C PHE A 53 -2.67 15.09 -9.13
N LYS A 54 -3.02 14.18 -10.05
CA LYS A 54 -2.05 13.36 -10.79
C LYS A 54 -1.00 14.21 -11.50
N ILE A 55 -1.43 15.21 -12.28
CA ILE A 55 -0.51 16.07 -13.03
C ILE A 55 0.46 16.76 -12.08
N TYR A 56 -0.04 17.32 -10.99
CA TYR A 56 0.78 18.05 -10.03
C TYR A 56 1.73 17.14 -9.25
N THR A 57 1.30 15.93 -8.90
CA THR A 57 2.16 14.90 -8.26
C THR A 57 3.33 14.53 -9.18
N ILE A 58 3.07 14.32 -10.47
CA ILE A 58 4.13 13.95 -11.44
C ILE A 58 5.12 15.11 -11.65
N GLU A 59 4.62 16.34 -11.73
CA GLU A 59 5.46 17.55 -11.82
C GLU A 59 6.35 17.68 -10.57
N HIS A 60 5.76 17.56 -9.38
CA HIS A 60 6.50 17.59 -8.12
C HIS A 60 7.61 16.53 -8.05
N PHE A 61 7.31 15.27 -8.40
CA PHE A 61 8.32 14.21 -8.44
C PHE A 61 9.46 14.55 -9.41
N THR A 62 9.14 15.10 -10.58
CA THR A 62 10.15 15.49 -11.58
C THR A 62 11.08 16.57 -11.04
N ASP A 63 10.53 17.59 -10.37
CA ASP A 63 11.29 18.69 -9.80
C ASP A 63 12.18 18.23 -8.62
N GLU A 64 11.65 17.36 -7.76
CA GLU A 64 12.39 16.78 -6.64
C GLU A 64 13.50 15.84 -7.11
N GLU A 65 13.24 14.99 -8.11
CA GLU A 65 14.24 14.15 -8.73
C GLU A 65 15.40 14.98 -9.32
N ALA A 66 15.08 16.07 -10.02
CA ALA A 66 16.09 16.99 -10.54
C ALA A 66 16.89 17.67 -9.42
N TYR A 67 16.23 18.06 -8.33
CA TYR A 67 16.90 18.60 -7.15
C TYR A 67 17.86 17.59 -6.52
N MET A 68 17.40 16.35 -6.27
CA MET A 68 18.22 15.27 -5.72
C MET A 68 19.47 14.99 -6.57
N GLN A 69 19.33 14.95 -7.89
CA GLN A 69 20.46 14.81 -8.80
C GLN A 69 21.43 15.98 -8.70
N SER A 70 20.93 17.22 -8.61
CA SER A 70 21.76 18.43 -8.52
C SER A 70 22.67 18.47 -7.29
N ILE A 71 22.26 17.81 -6.20
CA ILE A 71 23.03 17.71 -4.96
C ILE A 71 23.78 16.37 -4.82
N ASN A 72 23.74 15.50 -5.84
CA ASN A 72 24.27 14.14 -5.81
C ASN A 72 23.76 13.33 -4.60
N TYR A 73 22.45 13.39 -4.32
CA TYR A 73 21.85 12.66 -3.21
C TYR A 73 22.06 11.16 -3.39
N SER A 74 22.71 10.51 -2.43
CA SER A 74 23.08 9.10 -2.50
C SER A 74 21.87 8.14 -2.52
N GLY A 75 20.71 8.59 -2.02
CA GLY A 75 19.47 7.81 -2.01
C GLY A 75 18.59 7.99 -3.26
N TYR A 76 19.08 8.70 -4.29
CA TYR A 76 18.29 9.07 -5.47
C TYR A 76 17.60 7.88 -6.14
N GLU A 77 18.33 6.80 -6.43
CA GLU A 77 17.80 5.66 -7.17
C GLU A 77 16.62 4.99 -6.45
N MET A 78 16.71 4.82 -5.12
CA MET A 78 15.62 4.25 -4.34
C MET A 78 14.42 5.21 -4.30
N HIS A 79 14.67 6.49 -3.99
CA HIS A 79 13.60 7.48 -3.91
C HIS A 79 12.84 7.61 -5.25
N LYS A 80 13.57 7.60 -6.37
CA LYS A 80 12.98 7.62 -7.71
C LYS A 80 12.06 6.40 -7.95
N ARG A 81 12.40 5.22 -7.44
CA ARG A 81 11.53 4.04 -7.60
C ARG A 81 10.21 4.18 -6.85
N LEU A 82 10.24 4.76 -5.65
CA LEU A 82 9.01 5.10 -4.92
C LEU A 82 8.11 6.03 -5.74
N HIS A 83 8.73 7.03 -6.40
CA HIS A 83 8.01 7.91 -7.33
C HIS A 83 7.48 7.18 -8.56
N ASP A 84 8.28 6.30 -9.15
CA ASP A 84 7.91 5.53 -10.35
C ASP A 84 6.75 4.57 -10.04
N ASP A 85 6.75 3.90 -8.88
CA ASP A 85 5.64 3.05 -8.43
C ASP A 85 4.34 3.83 -8.32
N MET A 86 4.37 4.97 -7.62
CA MET A 86 3.18 5.83 -7.52
C MET A 86 2.71 6.34 -8.87
N ARG A 87 3.65 6.76 -9.74
CA ARG A 87 3.39 7.37 -11.04
C ARG A 87 2.82 6.37 -12.04
N TYR A 88 3.38 5.17 -12.09
CA TYR A 88 3.14 4.20 -13.17
C TYR A 88 2.28 3.01 -12.75
N LYS A 89 2.10 2.74 -11.45
CA LYS A 89 1.28 1.63 -10.95
C LYS A 89 0.12 2.12 -10.09
N THR A 90 0.41 2.79 -8.97
CA THR A 90 -0.62 3.10 -7.96
C THR A 90 -1.67 4.08 -8.47
N ILE A 91 -1.26 5.26 -8.97
CA ILE A 91 -2.23 6.26 -9.49
C ILE A 91 -3.05 5.70 -10.67
N PRO A 92 -2.45 5.05 -11.68
CA PRO A 92 -3.22 4.45 -12.78
C PRO A 92 -4.24 3.39 -12.34
N ALA A 93 -3.91 2.56 -11.34
CA ALA A 93 -4.86 1.58 -10.78
C ALA A 93 -6.04 2.28 -10.09
N LEU A 94 -5.75 3.27 -9.24
CA LEU A 94 -6.81 4.02 -8.56
C LEU A 94 -7.67 4.84 -9.54
N GLU A 95 -7.11 5.36 -10.62
CA GLU A 95 -7.88 6.03 -11.69
C GLU A 95 -8.83 5.08 -12.41
N ARG A 96 -8.44 3.81 -12.60
CA ARG A 96 -9.33 2.76 -13.12
C ARG A 96 -10.48 2.50 -12.17
N ASP A 97 -10.19 2.26 -10.88
CA ASP A 97 -11.22 2.01 -9.86
C ASP A 97 -12.23 3.17 -9.78
N LEU A 98 -11.75 4.41 -9.85
CA LEU A 98 -12.60 5.60 -9.93
C LEU A 98 -13.48 5.61 -11.19
N SER A 99 -12.91 5.25 -12.34
CA SER A 99 -13.64 5.25 -13.62
C SER A 99 -14.71 4.17 -13.65
N GLU A 100 -14.39 2.95 -13.21
CA GLU A 100 -15.27 1.79 -13.21
C GLU A 100 -16.44 1.93 -12.22
N SER A 101 -16.18 2.55 -11.07
CA SER A 101 -17.21 2.87 -10.07
C SER A 101 -17.99 4.15 -10.39
N ASN A 102 -17.73 4.79 -11.53
CA ASN A 102 -18.30 6.08 -11.92
C ASN A 102 -18.15 7.15 -10.81
N TYR A 103 -16.94 7.23 -10.25
CA TYR A 103 -16.56 8.16 -9.18
C TYR A 103 -17.54 8.08 -7.99
N SER A 104 -17.80 6.86 -7.53
CA SER A 104 -18.59 6.65 -6.32
C SER A 104 -17.95 7.35 -5.12
N GLN A 105 -18.74 7.71 -4.10
CA GLN A 105 -18.20 8.36 -2.91
C GLN A 105 -17.12 7.48 -2.22
N GLU A 106 -17.34 6.17 -2.22
CA GLU A 106 -16.42 5.18 -1.65
C GLU A 106 -15.08 5.15 -2.41
N SER A 107 -15.10 5.06 -3.75
CA SER A 107 -13.87 5.06 -4.56
C SER A 107 -13.07 6.35 -4.43
N ILE A 108 -13.74 7.51 -4.31
CA ILE A 108 -13.08 8.80 -4.07
C ILE A 108 -12.43 8.83 -2.69
N GLN A 109 -13.14 8.36 -1.65
CA GLN A 109 -12.58 8.27 -0.30
C GLN A 109 -11.38 7.33 -0.26
N HIS A 110 -11.47 6.20 -0.96
CA HIS A 110 -10.39 5.23 -1.08
C HIS A 110 -9.15 5.82 -1.77
N PHE A 111 -9.33 6.44 -2.94
CA PHE A 111 -8.28 7.18 -3.65
C PHE A 111 -7.58 8.19 -2.73
N LEU A 112 -8.37 8.99 -2.00
CA LEU A 112 -7.84 10.01 -1.09
C LEU A 112 -7.12 9.41 0.10
N GLY A 113 -7.59 8.29 0.64
CA GLY A 113 -6.97 7.57 1.74
C GLY A 113 -5.56 7.09 1.39
N ILE A 114 -5.42 6.37 0.27
CA ILE A 114 -4.13 5.87 -0.22
C ILE A 114 -3.20 7.04 -0.54
N CYS A 115 -3.64 8.01 -1.35
CA CYS A 115 -2.79 9.13 -1.77
C CYS A 115 -2.33 9.99 -0.60
N LEU A 116 -3.21 10.28 0.36
CA LEU A 116 -2.84 11.07 1.54
C LEU A 116 -1.92 10.30 2.48
N GLY A 117 -2.20 9.01 2.69
CA GLY A 117 -1.35 8.13 3.50
C GLY A 117 0.07 8.09 2.93
N TRP A 118 0.20 7.74 1.65
CA TRP A 118 1.48 7.71 0.95
C TRP A 118 2.20 9.06 1.04
N LEU A 119 1.53 10.17 0.69
CA LEU A 119 2.13 11.51 0.74
C LEU A 119 2.67 11.85 2.13
N THR A 120 1.90 11.59 3.19
CA THR A 120 2.32 11.93 4.55
C THR A 120 3.53 11.11 5.00
N THR A 121 3.54 9.82 4.70
CA THR A 121 4.62 8.91 5.09
C THR A 121 5.89 9.18 4.28
N HIS A 122 5.74 9.36 2.96
CA HIS A 122 6.83 9.68 2.04
C HIS A 122 7.56 10.96 2.46
N ILE A 123 6.82 12.05 2.72
CA ILE A 123 7.41 13.29 3.22
C ILE A 123 8.17 13.09 4.53
N MET A 124 7.55 12.37 5.48
CA MET A 124 8.11 12.22 6.82
C MET A 124 9.36 11.34 6.88
N ILE A 125 9.56 10.46 5.90
CA ILE A 125 10.63 9.47 5.90
C ILE A 125 11.63 9.77 4.78
N GLU A 126 11.16 9.81 3.53
CA GLU A 126 11.99 9.83 2.33
C GLU A 126 12.46 11.25 1.99
N ASP A 127 11.54 12.21 1.88
CA ASP A 127 11.90 13.59 1.50
C ASP A 127 12.75 14.25 2.59
N ARG A 128 12.46 13.93 3.87
CA ARG A 128 13.29 14.39 4.99
C ARG A 128 14.71 13.80 4.95
N ALA A 129 14.88 12.59 4.43
CA ALA A 129 16.19 11.97 4.30
C ALA A 129 17.09 12.68 3.27
N ILE A 130 16.51 13.36 2.26
CA ILE A 130 17.25 14.20 1.30
C ILE A 130 18.12 15.24 2.02
N THR A 131 17.62 15.79 3.13
CA THR A 131 18.31 16.81 3.91
C THR A 131 19.32 16.26 4.93
N GLY A 132 19.48 14.93 5.00
CA GLY A 132 20.38 14.25 5.95
C GLY A 132 19.91 14.31 7.41
N LYS A 133 18.71 14.83 7.68
CA LYS A 133 18.12 14.91 9.04
C LYS A 133 17.63 13.57 9.56
N ILE A 134 17.35 12.63 8.66
CA ILE A 134 16.87 11.28 8.96
C ILE A 134 17.67 10.30 8.09
N SER A 135 18.00 9.14 8.61
CA SER A 135 18.62 8.06 7.83
C SER A 135 17.59 7.43 6.88
N ASN A 136 17.99 7.14 5.65
CA ASN A 136 17.18 6.36 4.72
C ASN A 136 16.78 5.02 5.37
N LYS A 137 15.48 4.69 5.33
CA LYS A 137 14.95 3.46 5.94
C LYS A 137 15.19 2.21 5.10
N TRP A 138 15.53 2.34 3.82
CA TRP A 138 15.72 1.18 2.95
C TRP A 138 17.12 0.59 3.15
N LYS A 139 17.23 -0.49 3.95
CA LYS A 139 18.50 -1.20 4.21
C LYS A 139 19.06 -1.91 2.98
N LYS A 140 18.17 -2.40 2.12
CA LYS A 140 18.51 -3.11 0.88
C LYS A 140 17.33 -3.01 -0.07
N ASP A 141 17.61 -2.59 -1.28
CA ASP A 141 16.70 -2.76 -2.41
C ASP A 141 16.70 -4.24 -2.79
N ASN A 142 15.59 -4.93 -2.56
CA ASN A 142 15.45 -6.33 -2.97
C ASN A 142 14.98 -6.46 -4.43
N ALA A 143 14.96 -5.37 -5.21
CA ALA A 143 14.67 -5.43 -6.63
C ALA A 143 15.62 -6.38 -7.38
N GLY A 144 15.07 -7.06 -8.38
CA GLY A 144 15.78 -8.04 -9.17
C GLY A 144 14.99 -9.34 -9.32
N GLU A 145 15.70 -10.43 -9.63
CA GLU A 145 15.09 -11.73 -9.92
C GLU A 145 14.32 -12.31 -8.72
N ASP A 146 14.81 -12.11 -7.49
CA ASP A 146 14.16 -12.60 -6.27
C ASP A 146 12.80 -11.93 -6.03
N MET A 147 12.74 -10.59 -6.18
CA MET A 147 11.47 -9.86 -6.11
C MET A 147 10.52 -10.34 -7.20
N LYS A 148 11.00 -10.45 -8.44
CA LYS A 148 10.15 -10.86 -9.55
C LYS A 148 9.57 -12.26 -9.35
N ALA A 149 10.37 -13.19 -8.84
CA ALA A 149 9.91 -14.53 -8.49
C ALA A 149 8.85 -14.52 -7.38
N LEU A 150 9.01 -13.68 -6.36
CA LEU A 150 8.00 -13.51 -5.30
C LEU A 150 6.70 -12.92 -5.84
N GLU A 151 6.79 -11.88 -6.67
CA GLU A 151 5.64 -11.26 -7.33
C GLU A 151 4.86 -12.26 -8.17
N ASP A 152 5.56 -13.00 -9.04
CA ASP A 152 4.94 -13.99 -9.92
C ASP A 152 4.29 -15.11 -9.10
N ALA A 153 5.00 -15.65 -8.10
CA ALA A 153 4.47 -16.66 -7.19
C ALA A 153 3.23 -16.19 -6.41
N LEU A 154 3.22 -14.93 -5.96
CA LEU A 154 2.10 -14.36 -5.25
C LEU A 154 0.91 -14.16 -6.18
N VAL A 155 1.09 -13.52 -7.33
CA VAL A 155 0.04 -13.30 -8.33
C VAL A 155 -0.57 -14.64 -8.75
N GLU A 156 0.23 -15.63 -9.13
CA GLU A 156 -0.26 -16.97 -9.51
C GLU A 156 -1.09 -17.61 -8.38
N THR A 157 -0.58 -17.55 -7.13
CA THR A 157 -1.30 -18.08 -5.96
C THR A 157 -2.64 -17.38 -5.75
N LEU A 158 -2.69 -16.05 -5.85
CA LEU A 158 -3.93 -15.30 -5.64
C LEU A 158 -4.93 -15.53 -6.77
N GLU A 159 -4.49 -15.61 -8.02
CA GLU A 159 -5.39 -15.91 -9.14
C GLU A 159 -5.97 -17.33 -9.05
N GLU A 160 -5.19 -18.29 -8.59
CA GLU A 160 -5.66 -19.66 -8.34
C GLU A 160 -6.67 -19.76 -7.21
N ILE A 161 -6.42 -19.08 -6.09
CA ILE A 161 -7.23 -19.15 -4.88
C ILE A 161 -8.46 -18.24 -4.97
N PHE A 162 -8.29 -16.99 -5.40
CA PHE A 162 -9.36 -16.00 -5.45
C PHE A 162 -10.19 -16.10 -6.72
N ARG A 163 -9.64 -16.66 -7.80
CA ARG A 163 -10.26 -16.64 -9.15
C ARG A 163 -10.56 -15.22 -9.63
N LEU A 164 -9.73 -14.27 -9.21
CA LEU A 164 -9.78 -12.86 -9.58
C LEU A 164 -8.51 -12.52 -10.34
N GLN A 165 -8.61 -11.61 -11.30
CA GLN A 165 -7.42 -11.03 -11.91
C GLN A 165 -6.73 -10.14 -10.87
N THR A 166 -5.42 -10.32 -10.70
CA THR A 166 -4.65 -9.55 -9.71
C THR A 166 -3.55 -8.74 -10.37
N GLU A 167 -3.32 -7.53 -9.85
CA GLU A 167 -2.30 -6.61 -10.33
C GLU A 167 -1.53 -6.04 -9.14
N ILE A 168 -0.20 -6.02 -9.25
CA ILE A 168 0.66 -5.34 -8.28
C ILE A 168 0.59 -3.85 -8.55
N VAL A 169 0.12 -3.11 -7.55
CA VAL A 169 -0.09 -1.65 -7.64
C VAL A 169 0.93 -0.86 -6.83
N SER A 170 1.70 -1.51 -5.96
CA SER A 170 2.89 -0.95 -5.30
C SER A 170 3.86 -2.06 -4.90
N GLU A 171 5.16 -1.88 -5.15
CA GLU A 171 6.23 -2.74 -4.63
C GLU A 171 6.80 -2.22 -3.30
N HIS A 172 6.35 -1.03 -2.89
CA HIS A 172 6.80 -0.31 -1.71
C HIS A 172 5.61 0.18 -0.89
N TYR A 173 4.65 -0.71 -0.64
CA TYR A 173 3.51 -0.44 0.23
C TYR A 173 4.00 0.14 1.57
N GLY A 174 3.50 1.31 1.95
CA GLY A 174 3.97 2.09 3.09
C GLY A 174 3.16 1.90 4.35
N GLY A 175 2.28 0.89 4.38
CA GLY A 175 1.32 0.72 5.46
C GLY A 175 0.13 1.69 5.37
N GLU A 176 -0.09 2.36 4.25
CA GLU A 176 -1.23 3.27 4.10
C GLU A 176 -2.58 2.54 4.23
N ASN A 177 -3.59 3.23 4.75
CA ASN A 177 -4.93 2.68 4.91
C ASN A 177 -5.65 2.66 3.55
N PHE A 178 -6.05 1.47 3.10
CA PHE A 178 -6.84 1.23 1.89
C PHE A 178 -8.27 0.75 2.21
N GLY A 179 -8.76 0.96 3.42
CA GLY A 179 -10.12 0.60 3.84
C GLY A 179 -10.16 -0.13 5.18
N ASN A 180 -11.36 -0.60 5.55
CA ASN A 180 -11.47 -1.58 6.64
C ASN A 180 -10.86 -2.89 6.18
N SER A 181 -10.01 -3.47 7.01
CA SER A 181 -9.24 -4.63 6.60
C SER A 181 -9.05 -5.61 7.74
N ILE A 182 -8.61 -6.82 7.39
CA ILE A 182 -8.24 -7.87 8.33
C ILE A 182 -6.79 -8.27 8.09
N ILE A 183 -5.99 -8.07 9.13
CA ILE A 183 -4.55 -8.27 9.09
C ILE A 183 -4.22 -9.57 9.82
N ASN A 184 -3.51 -10.45 9.15
CA ASN A 184 -3.02 -11.68 9.74
C ASN A 184 -1.50 -11.74 9.70
N ARG A 185 -0.88 -11.95 10.86
CA ARG A 185 0.55 -12.19 11.00
C ARG A 185 0.82 -13.67 11.18
N LEU A 186 1.65 -14.21 10.29
CA LEU A 186 2.18 -15.56 10.37
C LEU A 186 3.65 -15.50 10.78
N THR A 187 4.03 -16.26 11.79
CA THR A 187 5.44 -16.42 12.18
C THR A 187 5.91 -17.81 11.80
N TYR A 188 6.99 -17.88 11.03
CA TYR A 188 7.65 -19.10 10.62
C TYR A 188 9.07 -19.15 11.16
N HIS A 189 9.56 -20.36 11.46
CA HIS A 189 10.96 -20.59 11.82
C HIS A 189 11.61 -21.57 10.85
N SER A 190 12.83 -21.25 10.43
CA SER A 190 13.68 -22.17 9.67
C SER A 190 14.20 -23.30 10.56
N LYS A 191 14.73 -24.37 9.95
CA LYS A 191 15.45 -25.43 10.70
C LYS A 191 16.68 -24.90 11.45
N GLU A 192 17.23 -23.77 11.00
CA GLU A 192 18.42 -23.14 11.56
C GLU A 192 18.07 -22.09 12.63
N GLY A 193 16.78 -21.87 12.89
CA GLY A 193 16.29 -20.94 13.93
C GLY A 193 16.05 -19.51 13.45
N THR A 194 16.24 -19.22 12.16
CA THR A 194 15.89 -17.93 11.54
C THR A 194 14.38 -17.73 11.57
N GLN A 195 13.93 -16.55 11.97
CA GLN A 195 12.51 -16.21 12.01
C GLN A 195 12.11 -15.42 10.77
N ILE A 196 10.95 -15.76 10.20
CA ILE A 196 10.30 -14.98 9.15
C ILE A 196 8.89 -14.62 9.63
N GLN A 197 8.50 -13.37 9.44
CA GLN A 197 7.14 -12.93 9.66
C GLN A 197 6.51 -12.51 8.34
N LEU A 198 5.30 -13.00 8.08
CA LEU A 198 4.47 -12.62 6.94
C LEU A 198 3.24 -11.88 7.47
N PHE A 199 2.90 -10.79 6.80
CA PHE A 199 1.72 -9.99 7.10
C PHE A 199 0.84 -9.96 5.87
N LEU A 200 -0.38 -10.46 6.02
CA LEU A 200 -1.38 -10.55 4.97
C LEU A 200 -2.56 -9.67 5.38
N ASP A 201 -2.79 -8.59 4.65
CA ASP A 201 -3.87 -7.63 4.94
C ASP A 201 -4.91 -7.68 3.82
N PHE A 202 -6.15 -8.05 4.16
CA PHE A 202 -7.24 -8.16 3.21
C PHE A 202 -8.24 -7.04 3.46
N GLU A 203 -8.57 -6.27 2.42
CA GLU A 203 -9.72 -5.38 2.49
C GLU A 203 -11.01 -6.19 2.77
N GLU A 204 -11.91 -5.64 3.57
CA GLU A 204 -13.16 -6.30 3.98
C GLU A 204 -14.00 -6.75 2.77
N SER A 205 -14.06 -5.93 1.72
CA SER A 205 -14.72 -6.23 0.44
C SER A 205 -14.17 -7.51 -0.20
N LEU A 206 -12.85 -7.62 -0.28
CA LEU A 206 -12.13 -8.78 -0.82
C LEU A 206 -12.35 -10.02 0.06
N ALA A 207 -12.16 -9.90 1.38
CA ALA A 207 -12.35 -11.00 2.32
C ALA A 207 -13.77 -11.57 2.24
N LEU A 208 -14.79 -10.69 2.24
CA LEU A 208 -16.18 -11.09 2.10
C LEU A 208 -16.45 -11.75 0.76
N HIS A 209 -15.89 -11.23 -0.33
CA HIS A 209 -16.06 -11.82 -1.66
C HIS A 209 -15.49 -13.24 -1.75
N ILE A 210 -14.24 -13.43 -1.33
CA ILE A 210 -13.57 -14.73 -1.40
C ILE A 210 -14.33 -15.76 -0.57
N VAL A 211 -14.64 -15.43 0.69
CA VAL A 211 -15.34 -16.38 1.58
C VAL A 211 -16.77 -16.65 1.10
N SER A 212 -17.45 -15.64 0.54
CA SER A 212 -18.78 -15.82 -0.08
C SER A 212 -18.72 -16.80 -1.25
N SER A 213 -17.74 -16.62 -2.14
CA SER A 213 -17.50 -17.47 -3.30
C SER A 213 -17.18 -18.91 -2.88
N MET A 214 -16.27 -19.09 -1.93
CA MET A 214 -15.88 -20.40 -1.39
C MET A 214 -17.05 -21.18 -0.76
N LEU A 215 -17.93 -20.49 -0.04
CA LEU A 215 -19.04 -21.13 0.68
C LEU A 215 -20.35 -21.19 -0.14
N GLY A 216 -20.40 -20.54 -1.30
CA GLY A 216 -21.62 -20.42 -2.09
C GLY A 216 -22.73 -19.65 -1.36
N MET A 217 -22.36 -18.66 -0.53
CA MET A 217 -23.31 -17.85 0.25
C MET A 217 -23.01 -16.37 0.12
N HIS A 218 -24.02 -15.50 0.25
CA HIS A 218 -23.81 -14.06 0.25
C HIS A 218 -23.56 -13.54 1.68
N LEU A 219 -22.29 -13.36 2.05
CA LEU A 219 -21.90 -12.76 3.33
C LEU A 219 -21.93 -11.22 3.21
N LYS A 220 -22.22 -10.54 4.32
CA LYS A 220 -22.38 -9.06 4.35
C LYS A 220 -21.59 -8.37 5.46
N LYS A 221 -20.89 -9.13 6.30
CA LYS A 221 -20.17 -8.61 7.46
C LYS A 221 -19.03 -9.53 7.86
N MET A 222 -17.97 -8.93 8.40
CA MET A 222 -16.84 -9.63 9.00
C MET A 222 -17.20 -10.19 10.37
N ASP A 223 -17.90 -11.33 10.40
CA ASP A 223 -18.14 -12.06 11.66
C ASP A 223 -17.04 -13.09 11.95
N LYS A 224 -17.15 -13.75 13.10
CA LYS A 224 -16.15 -14.73 13.56
C LYS A 224 -15.92 -15.88 12.57
N LEU A 225 -16.93 -16.25 11.78
CA LEU A 225 -16.77 -17.30 10.77
C LEU A 225 -15.87 -16.78 9.64
N VAL A 226 -16.17 -15.59 9.11
CA VAL A 226 -15.37 -14.98 8.04
C VAL A 226 -13.93 -14.78 8.49
N ILE A 227 -13.73 -14.22 9.68
CA ILE A 227 -12.40 -13.99 10.28
C ILE A 227 -11.60 -15.30 10.37
N ASN A 228 -12.23 -16.38 10.84
CA ASN A 228 -11.55 -17.68 10.96
C ASN A 228 -11.21 -18.26 9.58
N VAL A 229 -12.08 -18.12 8.59
CA VAL A 229 -11.79 -18.59 7.22
C VAL A 229 -10.63 -17.81 6.62
N VAL A 230 -10.61 -16.48 6.75
CA VAL A 230 -9.51 -15.63 6.28
C VAL A 230 -8.20 -15.99 6.97
N LYS A 231 -8.24 -16.32 8.26
CA LYS A 231 -7.07 -16.76 9.01
C LYS A 231 -6.44 -18.04 8.45
N GLU A 232 -7.27 -19.04 8.11
CA GLU A 232 -6.82 -20.28 7.47
C GLU A 232 -6.34 -20.01 6.03
N LEU A 233 -7.08 -19.17 5.30
CA LEU A 233 -6.73 -18.77 3.94
C LEU A 233 -5.37 -18.08 3.88
N SER A 234 -5.06 -17.23 4.86
CA SER A 234 -3.78 -16.55 4.96
C SER A 234 -2.62 -17.53 5.04
N GLN A 235 -2.77 -18.59 5.85
CA GLN A 235 -1.78 -19.65 5.94
C GLN A 235 -1.67 -20.44 4.63
N GLN A 236 -2.80 -20.75 3.98
CA GLN A 236 -2.78 -21.44 2.69
C GLN A 236 -2.08 -20.63 1.59
N ILE A 237 -2.31 -19.31 1.53
CA ILE A 237 -1.61 -18.42 0.60
C ILE A 237 -0.11 -18.47 0.86
N ALA A 238 0.33 -18.29 2.12
CA ALA A 238 1.74 -18.34 2.48
C ALA A 238 2.38 -19.68 2.12
N ASP A 239 1.70 -20.79 2.40
CA ASP A 239 2.20 -22.14 2.11
C ASP A 239 2.30 -22.38 0.59
N GLN A 240 1.35 -21.90 -0.22
CA GLN A 240 1.39 -22.01 -1.69
C GLN A 240 2.47 -21.11 -2.31
N VAL A 241 2.63 -19.87 -1.84
CA VAL A 241 3.74 -19.00 -2.26
C VAL A 241 5.08 -19.67 -1.95
N ALA A 242 5.22 -20.27 -0.77
CA ALA A 242 6.42 -21.03 -0.42
C ALA A 242 6.64 -22.27 -1.32
N VAL A 243 5.59 -22.90 -1.85
CA VAL A 243 5.71 -23.99 -2.83
C VAL A 243 6.23 -23.47 -4.18
N HIS A 244 5.65 -22.38 -4.70
CA HIS A 244 6.08 -21.74 -5.94
C HIS A 244 7.55 -21.29 -5.88
N LEU A 245 8.00 -20.82 -4.71
CA LEU A 245 9.38 -20.43 -4.46
C LEU A 245 10.31 -21.59 -4.04
N HIS A 246 9.82 -22.83 -4.00
CA HIS A 246 10.59 -24.02 -3.58
C HIS A 246 11.14 -23.95 -2.13
N LEU A 247 10.43 -23.26 -1.23
CA LEU A 247 10.76 -23.05 0.18
C LEU A 247 9.96 -23.92 1.17
N SER A 248 8.95 -24.66 0.72
CA SER A 248 7.95 -25.35 1.56
C SER A 248 8.50 -26.34 2.61
N SER A 249 9.73 -26.84 2.46
CA SER A 249 10.36 -27.75 3.42
C SER A 249 11.37 -27.09 4.38
N GLN A 250 11.59 -25.79 4.21
CA GLN A 250 12.61 -25.02 4.93
C GLN A 250 12.08 -24.40 6.22
N TYR A 251 10.79 -24.05 6.23
CA TYR A 251 10.15 -23.30 7.31
C TYR A 251 9.01 -24.09 7.95
N LYS A 252 8.77 -23.84 9.24
CA LYS A 252 7.63 -24.36 9.98
C LYS A 252 6.84 -23.22 10.60
N LEU A 253 5.52 -23.27 10.46
CA LEU A 253 4.64 -22.32 11.11
C LEU A 253 4.72 -22.48 12.64
N ASP A 254 4.98 -21.37 13.31
CA ASP A 254 4.99 -21.27 14.77
C ASP A 254 3.71 -20.60 15.27
N SER A 255 3.30 -19.49 14.65
CA SER A 255 2.11 -18.76 15.07
C SER A 255 1.31 -18.18 13.91
N ASN A 256 0.00 -18.07 14.11
CA ASN A 256 -0.96 -17.46 13.19
C ASN A 256 -1.90 -16.55 14.02
N HIS A 257 -1.81 -15.23 13.84
CA HIS A 257 -2.43 -14.24 14.71
C HIS A 257 -3.10 -13.10 13.91
N ILE A 258 -4.40 -12.89 14.16
CA ILE A 258 -5.12 -11.72 13.66
C ILE A 258 -4.71 -10.50 14.49
N MET A 259 -4.38 -9.42 13.82
CA MET A 259 -3.95 -8.15 14.41
C MET A 259 -4.99 -7.05 14.20
N THR A 260 -4.98 -6.04 15.07
CA THR A 260 -5.70 -4.78 14.80
C THR A 260 -4.88 -3.87 13.90
N ALA A 261 -5.55 -2.94 13.23
CA ALA A 261 -4.89 -1.92 12.41
C ALA A 261 -3.88 -1.10 13.22
N GLU A 262 -4.18 -0.77 14.48
CA GLU A 262 -3.23 -0.04 15.35
C GLU A 262 -1.98 -0.85 15.66
N GLN A 263 -2.13 -2.15 15.91
CA GLN A 263 -0.98 -3.04 16.15
C GLN A 263 -0.09 -3.13 14.91
N PHE A 264 -0.70 -3.29 13.74
CA PHE A 264 0.03 -3.35 12.48
C PHE A 264 0.76 -2.04 12.18
N GLN A 265 0.10 -0.89 12.34
CA GLN A 265 0.73 0.43 12.18
C GLN A 265 1.93 0.62 13.12
N GLN A 266 1.80 0.18 14.37
CA GLN A 266 2.90 0.27 15.32
C GLN A 266 4.09 -0.60 14.89
N GLU A 267 3.84 -1.83 14.45
CA GLU A 267 4.88 -2.74 13.94
C GLU A 267 5.54 -2.16 12.68
N PHE A 268 4.74 -1.77 11.68
CA PHE A 268 5.18 -1.13 10.44
C PHE A 268 6.03 0.13 10.65
N SER A 269 5.74 0.91 11.69
CA SER A 269 6.51 2.12 12.01
C SER A 269 7.88 1.85 12.66
N THR A 270 8.06 0.68 13.29
CA THR A 270 9.21 0.36 14.14
C THR A 270 10.16 -0.70 13.59
N THR A 271 9.71 -1.50 12.62
CA THR A 271 10.53 -2.54 11.99
C THR A 271 10.86 -2.20 10.53
N TYR A 272 11.75 -3.00 9.94
CA TYR A 272 12.08 -2.93 8.52
C TYR A 272 11.51 -4.18 7.85
N PHE A 273 10.86 -3.98 6.72
CA PHE A 273 10.30 -5.05 5.90
C PHE A 273 11.14 -5.20 4.64
N ASP A 274 11.39 -6.44 4.27
CA ASP A 274 12.19 -6.81 3.10
C ASP A 274 11.37 -6.75 1.81
N TYR A 275 10.06 -7.01 1.91
CA TYR A 275 9.12 -6.98 0.80
C TYR A 275 7.80 -6.37 1.27
N ASN A 276 7.25 -5.42 0.50
CA ASN A 276 6.02 -4.69 0.85
C ASN A 276 5.12 -4.53 -0.38
N LEU A 277 4.36 -5.55 -0.70
CA LEU A 277 3.52 -5.55 -1.89
C LEU A 277 2.10 -5.08 -1.57
N LEU A 278 1.54 -4.23 -2.44
CA LEU A 278 0.10 -3.94 -2.49
C LEU A 278 -0.45 -4.41 -3.82
N LEU A 279 -1.55 -5.14 -3.78
CA LEU A 279 -2.21 -5.72 -4.94
C LEU A 279 -3.66 -5.26 -5.00
N ASN A 280 -4.12 -4.95 -6.21
CA ASN A 280 -5.53 -4.74 -6.53
C ASN A 280 -6.08 -6.03 -7.18
N THR A 281 -7.18 -6.56 -6.66
CA THR A 281 -7.81 -7.80 -7.17
C THR A 281 -9.07 -7.55 -7.98
N GLY A 282 -9.36 -6.29 -8.34
CA GLY A 282 -10.60 -5.84 -8.97
C GLY A 282 -11.84 -5.88 -8.07
N THR A 283 -11.73 -6.42 -6.85
CA THR A 283 -12.81 -6.48 -5.85
C THR A 283 -12.45 -5.74 -4.57
N GLY A 284 -11.16 -5.72 -4.23
CA GLY A 284 -10.59 -4.99 -3.12
C GLY A 284 -9.07 -5.15 -3.14
N TYR A 285 -8.41 -4.58 -2.13
CA TYR A 285 -6.96 -4.57 -2.04
C TYR A 285 -6.45 -5.67 -1.10
N PHE A 286 -5.25 -6.13 -1.40
CA PHE A 286 -4.53 -7.13 -0.62
C PHE A 286 -3.07 -6.68 -0.44
N ALA A 287 -2.61 -6.56 0.79
CA ALA A 287 -1.20 -6.30 1.07
C ALA A 287 -0.49 -7.55 1.56
N PHE A 288 0.74 -7.75 1.09
CA PHE A 288 1.60 -8.86 1.47
C PHE A 288 2.99 -8.32 1.84
N CYS A 289 3.34 -8.39 3.12
CA CYS A 289 4.61 -7.89 3.63
C CYS A 289 5.43 -9.01 4.28
N ILE A 290 6.75 -8.99 4.08
CA ILE A 290 7.69 -9.96 4.65
C ILE A 290 8.72 -9.22 5.50
N GLN A 291 8.95 -9.72 6.71
CA GLN A 291 10.04 -9.32 7.59
C GLN A 291 10.95 -10.53 7.86
N LEU A 292 12.23 -10.42 7.49
CA LEU A 292 13.28 -11.41 7.76
C LEU A 292 14.08 -10.96 9.00
N GLU A 293 14.19 -11.83 10.01
CA GLU A 293 14.98 -11.59 11.25
C GLU A 293 16.26 -12.41 11.33
#